data_AF-A0A3B4XEW6-F1
#
_entry.id   AF-A0A3B4XEW6-F1
#
_cell.length_a   1.000
_cell.length_b   1.000
_cell.length_c   1.000
_cell.angle_alpha   90.00
_cell.angle_beta   90.00
_cell.angle_gamma   90.00
#
_symmetry.space_group_name_H-M   'P 1'
#
loop_
_entity.id
_entity.type
_entity.pdbx_description
1 polymer ?
#
loop_
_entity_poly.entity_id
_entity_poly.type
_entity_poly.pdbx_seq_one_letter_code
_entity_poly.pdbx_strand_id
1 'polypeptide(L)' 'MGSIYGTAMPMQRRMEMGILSQVGRLPGLPSSHLGLNTVLGRDETIDWEDYLGLPENSEVAVDMRAQLERKYGI' A
#
# COMPACT_ATOMS: atom_id res chain seq x y z
N MET A 1 -4.62 25.99 22.59
CA MET A 1 -5.49 25.20 21.69
C MET A 1 -5.22 23.74 21.99
N GLY A 2 -6.05 23.12 22.84
CA GLY A 2 -5.77 21.84 23.47
C GLY A 2 -5.77 20.67 22.49
N SER A 3 -4.97 19.65 22.79
CA SER A 3 -4.85 18.41 22.02
C SER A 3 -6.23 17.75 21.87
N ILE A 4 -6.88 17.96 20.71
CA ILE A 4 -8.22 17.42 20.37
C ILE A 4 -8.25 15.89 20.48
N TYR A 5 -7.08 15.28 20.37
CA TYR A 5 -6.84 13.86 20.41
C TYR A 5 -5.84 13.58 21.54
N GLY A 6 -6.15 12.67 22.47
CA GLY A 6 -5.29 12.36 23.61
C GLY A 6 -3.90 11.85 23.19
N THR A 7 -2.97 11.74 24.15
CA THR A 7 -1.57 11.31 23.92
C THR A 7 -1.42 9.94 23.25
N ALA A 8 -2.44 9.08 23.30
CA ALA A 8 -2.43 7.76 22.66
C ALA A 8 -2.67 7.78 21.14
N MET A 9 -3.30 8.82 20.61
CA MET A 9 -3.75 8.88 19.21
C MET A 9 -2.60 8.86 18.18
N PRO A 10 -1.47 9.58 18.39
CA PRO A 10 -0.32 9.47 17.49
C PRO A 10 0.29 8.06 17.47
N MET A 11 0.31 7.37 18.61
CA MET A 11 0.83 6.00 18.71
C MET A 11 -0.06 5.03 17.93
N GLN A 12 -1.38 5.13 18.10
CA GLN A 12 -2.35 4.33 17.35
C GLN A 12 -2.20 4.52 15.84
N ARG A 13 -2.15 5.78 15.37
CA ARG A 13 -1.98 6.08 13.95
C ARG A 13 -0.69 5.46 13.39
N ARG A 14 0.42 5.52 14.14
CA ARG A 14 1.69 4.91 13.72
C ARG A 14 1.59 3.39 13.62
N MET A 15 0.89 2.74 14.55
CA MET A 15 0.66 1.29 14.50
C MET A 15 -0.19 0.91 13.29
N GLU A 16 -1.30 1.61 13.05
CA GLU A 16 -2.18 1.38 11.90
C GLU A 16 -1.42 1.54 10.58
N MET A 17 -0.67 2.62 10.41
CA MET A 17 0.17 2.82 9.22
C MET A 17 1.20 1.71 9.05
N GLY A 18 1.84 1.26 10.14
CA GLY A 18 2.84 0.21 10.10
C GLY A 18 2.27 -1.17 9.75
N ILE A 19 1.03 -1.46 10.14
CA ILE A 19 0.31 -2.68 9.74
C ILE A 19 -0.06 -2.58 8.25
N LEU A 20 -0.64 -1.46 7.83
CA LEU A 20 -1.12 -1.26 6.46
C LEU A 20 0.02 -1.21 5.44
N SER A 21 1.22 -0.77 5.83
CA SER A 21 2.40 -0.77 4.96
C SER A 21 3.00 -2.17 4.71
N GLN A 22 2.57 -3.18 5.47
CA GLN A 22 3.07 -4.56 5.32
C GLN A 22 2.15 -5.44 4.46
N VAL A 23 1.00 -4.92 4.05
CA VAL A 23 0.03 -5.65 3.23
C VAL A 23 0.64 -5.91 1.84
N GLY A 24 1.17 -7.11 1.65
CA GLY A 24 1.75 -7.58 0.39
C GLY A 24 0.82 -8.55 -0.35
N ARG A 25 0.95 -8.58 -1.69
CA ARG A 25 0.34 -9.61 -2.55
C ARG A 25 1.32 -10.75 -2.80
N LEU A 26 0.88 -11.73 -3.59
CA LEU A 26 1.75 -12.81 -4.07
C LEU A 26 3.02 -12.25 -4.75
N PRO A 27 4.13 -13.00 -4.72
CA PRO A 27 5.37 -12.58 -5.36
C PRO A 27 5.15 -12.19 -6.82
N GLY A 28 5.69 -11.03 -7.20
CA GLY A 28 5.57 -10.48 -8.55
C GLY A 28 4.43 -9.51 -8.75
N LEU A 29 3.50 -9.39 -7.79
CA LEU A 29 2.45 -8.38 -7.83
C LEU A 29 2.73 -7.27 -6.81
N PRO A 30 2.96 -6.03 -7.24
CA PRO A 30 3.07 -4.92 -6.32
C PRO A 30 1.74 -4.73 -5.58
N SER A 31 1.82 -4.38 -4.30
CA SER A 31 0.64 -3.98 -3.53
C SER A 31 0.37 -2.50 -3.76
N SER A 32 -0.89 -2.16 -4.03
CA SER A 32 -1.32 -0.76 -4.15
C SER A 32 -1.49 -0.08 -2.79
N HIS A 33 -1.39 -0.83 -1.68
CA HIS A 33 -1.53 -0.33 -0.32
C HIS A 33 -2.75 0.58 -0.10
N LEU A 34 -3.91 0.21 -0.68
CA LEU A 34 -5.13 1.03 -0.65
C LEU A 34 -5.47 1.51 0.76
N GLY A 35 -5.46 0.62 1.76
CA GLY A 35 -5.78 1.01 3.14
C GLY A 35 -4.81 2.05 3.72
N LEU A 36 -3.51 1.97 3.38
CA LEU A 36 -2.53 2.98 3.78
C LEU A 36 -2.84 4.33 3.11
N ASN A 37 -3.20 4.30 1.82
CA ASN A 37 -3.56 5.51 1.08
C ASN A 37 -4.82 6.17 1.65
N THR A 38 -5.82 5.40 2.07
CA THR A 38 -7.02 5.91 2.76
C THR A 38 -6.68 6.57 4.10
N VAL A 39 -5.81 5.96 4.91
CA VAL A 39 -5.37 6.58 6.19
C VAL A 39 -4.59 7.87 5.96
N LEU A 40 -3.90 7.98 4.81
CA LEU A 40 -3.16 9.17 4.41
C LEU A 40 -4.03 10.21 3.67
N GLY A 41 -5.29 9.90 3.36
CA GLY A 41 -6.20 10.77 2.60
C GLY A 41 -5.80 10.97 1.14
N ARG A 42 -5.02 10.05 0.57
CA ARG A 42 -4.56 10.13 -0.84
C ARG A 42 -5.61 9.68 -1.84
N ASP A 43 -6.64 8.98 -1.38
CA ASP A 43 -7.78 8.50 -2.17
C ASP A 43 -8.82 9.59 -2.48
N GLU A 44 -8.68 10.78 -1.86
CA GLU A 44 -9.61 11.90 -2.05
C GLU A 44 -9.24 12.81 -3.23
N THR A 45 -8.03 12.66 -3.77
CA THR A 45 -7.49 13.54 -4.82
C THR A 45 -6.91 12.72 -5.97
N ILE A 46 -6.97 13.26 -7.18
CA ILE A 46 -6.33 12.69 -8.37
C ILE A 46 -5.16 13.59 -8.74
N ASP A 47 -3.96 13.04 -8.79
CA ASP A 47 -2.76 13.77 -9.23
C ASP A 47 -2.47 13.53 -10.71
N TRP A 48 -1.53 14.30 -11.28
CA TRP A 48 -1.14 14.16 -12.68
C TRP A 48 -0.56 12.77 -13.00
N GLU A 49 0.07 12.12 -12.03
CA GLU A 49 0.64 10.76 -12.16
C GLU A 49 -0.45 9.71 -12.40
N ASP A 50 -1.61 9.88 -11.75
CA ASP A 50 -2.77 9.01 -11.91
C ASP A 50 -3.36 9.15 -13.32
N TYR A 51 -3.35 10.37 -13.87
CA TYR A 51 -3.84 10.65 -15.22
C TYR A 51 -2.91 10.12 -16.32
N LEU A 52 -1.59 10.30 -16.15
CA LEU A 52 -0.61 9.88 -17.15
C LEU A 52 -0.35 8.37 -17.14
N GLY A 53 -0.74 7.66 -16.08
CA GLY A 53 -0.65 6.21 -16.01
C GLY A 53 0.79 5.73 -16.04
N LEU A 54 1.55 6.01 -14.97
CA LEU A 54 2.94 5.58 -14.85
C LEU A 54 3.09 4.07 -15.14
N PRO A 55 4.15 3.64 -15.84
CA PRO A 55 4.38 2.21 -16.12
C PRO A 55 4.40 1.34 -14.86
N GLU A 56 4.81 1.90 -13.73
CA GLU A 56 4.85 1.24 -12.42
C GLU A 56 3.45 0.90 -11.87
N ASN A 57 2.42 1.65 -12.29
CA ASN A 57 1.03 1.45 -11.91
C ASN A 57 0.28 0.53 -12.89
N SER A 58 0.93 0.10 -13.98
CA SER A 58 0.31 -0.74 -14.99
C SER A 58 0.17 -2.18 -14.49
N GLU A 59 -0.99 -2.79 -14.77
CA GLU A 59 -1.19 -4.20 -14.48
C GLU A 59 -0.31 -5.06 -15.38
N VAL A 60 0.54 -5.88 -14.76
CA VAL A 60 1.40 -6.82 -15.48
C VAL A 60 0.86 -8.23 -15.28
N ALA A 61 0.64 -8.94 -16.38
CA ALA A 61 0.34 -10.36 -16.32
C ALA A 61 1.59 -11.11 -15.83
N VAL A 62 1.50 -11.68 -14.62
CA VAL A 62 2.58 -12.45 -14.00
C VAL A 62 2.11 -13.86 -13.75
N ASP A 63 2.92 -14.85 -14.14
CA ASP A 63 2.73 -16.24 -13.71
C ASP A 63 3.06 -16.36 -12.21
N MET A 64 2.00 -16.25 -11.40
CA MET A 64 2.10 -16.27 -9.94
C MET A 64 2.71 -17.57 -9.42
N ARG A 65 2.42 -18.69 -10.09
CA ARG A 65 2.91 -20.00 -9.68
C ARG A 65 4.41 -20.06 -9.89
N ALA A 66 4.89 -19.72 -11.08
CA ALA A 66 6.32 -19.72 -11.39
C ALA A 66 7.13 -18.79 -10.46
N GLN A 67 6.57 -17.64 -10.09
CA GLN A 67 7.20 -16.74 -9.13
C GLN A 67 7.27 -17.32 -7.71
N LEU A 68 6.21 -18.01 -7.30
CA LEU A 68 6.13 -18.65 -5.99
C LEU A 68 7.10 -19.84 -5.92
N GLU A 69 7.13 -20.66 -6.97
CA GLU A 69 8.06 -21.76 -7.15
C GLU A 69 9.52 -21.27 -7.07
N ARG A 70 9.87 -20.20 -7.80
CA ARG A 70 11.19 -19.56 -7.69
C ARG A 70 11.51 -19.05 -6.28
N LYS A 71 10.53 -18.46 -5.59
CA LYS A 71 10.73 -17.93 -4.23
C LYS A 71 10.97 -19.04 -3.21
N TYR A 72 10.32 -20.19 -3.36
CA TYR A 72 10.41 -21.32 -2.43
C TYR A 72 11.37 -22.43 -2.90
N GLY A 73 11.95 -22.30 -4.10
CA GLY A 73 12.93 -23.24 -4.64
C GLY A 73 12.35 -24.61 -5.03
N ILE A 74 11.08 -24.64 -5.43
CA ILE A 74 10.35 -25.85 -5.86
C ILE A 74 10.08 -25.84 -7.36
#